data_AF-A0A5C9A7C2-F1
#
_entry.id   AF-A0A5C9A7C2-F1
#
_cell.length_a   1.000
_cell.length_b   1.000
_cell.length_c   1.000
_cell.angle_alpha   90.00
_cell.angle_beta   90.00
_cell.angle_gamma   90.00
#
_symmetry.space_group_name_H-M   'P 1'
#
loop_
_entity.id
_entity.type
_entity.pdbx_description
1 polymer ?
#
loop_
_entity_poly.entity_id
_entity_poly.type
_entity_poly.pdbx_seq_one_letter_code
_entity_poly.pdbx_strand_id
1 'polypeptide(L)'
;METLIAISRWLAKQHVVTWCVQQEGELWCANAFYLFDAQKVAFYILTEEKTRHAQMSGPQAAVAGTVNGQPKTVALIRGVQFKGEIRRLEGEESDLARKAYNRRFPVARMLSAPVWE
;
A
#
# COMPACT_ATOMS: atom_id res chain seq x y z
N MET A 1 -18.59 7.27 -10.13
CA MET A 1 -17.37 7.65 -10.87
C MET A 1 -16.67 8.85 -10.22
N GLU A 2 -17.40 9.90 -9.87
CA GLU A 2 -16.84 11.10 -9.19
C GLU A 2 -16.19 10.80 -7.84
N THR A 3 -16.77 9.91 -7.02
CA THR A 3 -16.22 9.54 -5.71
C THR A 3 -14.83 8.90 -5.81
N LEU A 4 -14.63 7.98 -6.76
CA LEU A 4 -13.33 7.35 -6.98
C LEU A 4 -12.29 8.39 -7.43
N ILE A 5 -12.67 9.30 -8.34
CA ILE A 5 -11.77 10.39 -8.75
C ILE A 5 -11.36 11.27 -7.56
N ALA A 6 -12.31 11.61 -6.67
CA ALA A 6 -12.02 12.39 -5.47
C ALA A 6 -11.08 11.65 -4.50
N ILE A 7 -11.33 10.35 -4.28
CA ILE A 7 -10.47 9.49 -3.46
C ILE A 7 -9.06 9.39 -4.06
N SER A 8 -8.95 9.09 -5.36
CA SER A 8 -7.66 8.98 -6.06
C SER A 8 -6.85 10.27 -5.98
N ARG A 9 -7.49 11.44 -6.17
CA ARG A 9 -6.84 12.76 -6.02
C ARG A 9 -6.38 13.02 -4.60
N TRP A 10 -7.11 12.53 -3.60
CA TRP A 10 -6.74 12.69 -2.20
C TRP A 10 -5.58 11.75 -1.82
N LEU A 11 -5.64 10.48 -2.22
CA LEU A 11 -4.59 9.49 -2.02
C LEU A 11 -3.28 9.88 -2.71
N ALA A 12 -3.33 10.54 -3.88
CA ALA A 12 -2.12 11.02 -4.55
C ALA A 12 -1.27 11.98 -3.69
N LYS A 13 -1.91 12.68 -2.73
CA LYS A 13 -1.29 13.63 -1.80
C LYS A 13 -0.81 13.00 -0.49
N GLN A 14 -1.15 11.74 -0.22
CA GLN A 14 -0.63 11.02 0.95
C GLN A 14 0.50 10.08 0.53
N HIS A 15 1.26 9.59 1.50
CA HIS A 15 2.46 8.81 1.23
C HIS A 15 2.55 7.52 2.03
N VAL A 16 1.79 7.39 3.13
CA VAL A 16 1.83 6.24 4.04
C VAL A 16 0.47 5.57 4.06
N VAL A 17 0.46 4.24 3.94
CA VAL A 17 -0.70 3.38 4.13
C VAL A 17 -0.45 2.50 5.34
N THR A 18 -1.50 2.30 6.14
CA THR A 18 -1.56 1.23 7.13
C THR A 18 -2.40 0.10 6.56
N TRP A 19 -1.89 -1.12 6.61
CA TRP A 19 -2.66 -2.30 6.26
C TRP A 19 -2.47 -3.39 7.31
N CYS A 20 -3.48 -4.22 7.48
CA CYS A 20 -3.56 -5.25 8.49
C CYS A 20 -3.89 -6.58 7.82
N VAL A 21 -3.17 -7.61 8.25
CA VAL A 21 -3.33 -9.00 7.82
C VAL A 21 -3.69 -9.87 9.01
N GLN A 22 -4.40 -10.95 8.72
CA GLN A 22 -4.81 -11.94 9.69
C GLN A 22 -4.23 -13.30 9.30
N GLN A 23 -3.62 -14.00 10.26
CA GLN A 23 -3.20 -15.40 10.09
C GLN A 23 -3.45 -16.15 11.39
N GLU A 24 -4.12 -17.31 11.34
CA GLU A 24 -4.34 -18.20 12.50
C GLU A 24 -4.91 -17.51 13.77
N GLY A 25 -5.93 -16.67 13.64
CA GLY A 25 -6.53 -15.89 14.73
C GLY A 25 -5.76 -14.63 15.13
N GLU A 26 -4.52 -14.46 14.68
CA GLU A 26 -3.68 -13.30 15.00
C GLU A 26 -3.82 -12.19 13.96
N LEU A 27 -3.85 -10.94 14.45
CA LEU A 27 -3.88 -9.73 13.63
C LEU A 27 -2.55 -9.00 13.73
N TRP A 28 -2.09 -8.47 12.60
CA TRP A 28 -0.92 -7.60 12.58
C TRP A 28 -1.09 -6.47 11.58
N CYS A 29 -0.74 -5.25 11.99
CA CYS A 29 -0.78 -4.08 11.12
C CYS A 29 0.64 -3.57 10.83
N ALA A 30 0.87 -3.17 9.59
CA ALA A 30 2.11 -2.59 9.13
C ALA A 30 1.85 -1.26 8.41
N ASN A 31 2.87 -0.39 8.43
CA ASN A 31 2.88 0.84 7.66
C ASN A 31 3.85 0.69 6.49
N ALA A 32 3.48 1.22 5.33
CA ALA A 32 4.35 1.26 4.17
C ALA A 32 4.21 2.59 3.43
N PHE A 33 5.29 3.02 2.77
CA PHE A 33 5.14 4.02 1.71
C PHE A 33 4.45 3.37 0.51
N TYR A 34 3.62 4.14 -0.20
CA TYR A 34 2.85 3.62 -1.33
C TYR A 34 2.86 4.52 -2.57
N LEU A 35 2.68 3.87 -3.72
CA LEU A 35 2.18 4.48 -4.95
C LEU A 35 0.78 3.94 -5.23
N PHE A 36 -0.21 4.82 -5.38
CA PHE A 36 -1.57 4.41 -5.71
C PHE A 36 -1.79 4.44 -7.22
N ASP A 37 -2.20 3.31 -7.77
CA ASP A 37 -2.59 3.14 -9.17
C ASP A 37 -4.11 3.28 -9.28
N ALA A 38 -4.57 4.42 -9.78
CA ALA A 38 -6.01 4.70 -9.89
C ALA A 38 -6.72 3.90 -10.99
N GLN A 39 -5.98 3.34 -11.96
CA GLN A 39 -6.57 2.50 -13.01
C GLN A 39 -6.85 1.10 -12.48
N LYS A 40 -5.89 0.53 -11.75
CA LYS A 40 -6.07 -0.76 -11.07
C LYS A 40 -6.81 -0.68 -9.74
N VAL A 41 -6.88 0.51 -9.15
CA VAL A 41 -7.35 0.74 -7.77
C VAL A 41 -6.52 -0.09 -6.78
N ALA A 42 -5.20 0.01 -6.89
CA ALA A 42 -4.23 -0.79 -6.15
C ALA A 42 -3.15 0.07 -5.49
N PHE A 43 -2.58 -0.42 -4.39
CA PHE A 43 -1.48 0.23 -3.68
C PHE A 43 -0.19 -0.54 -3.91
N TYR A 44 0.74 -0.02 -4.70
CA TYR A 44 2.07 -0.61 -4.78
C TYR A 44 2.89 -0.23 -3.56
N ILE A 45 3.38 -1.24 -2.83
CA ILE A 45 4.27 -1.10 -1.67
C ILE A 45 5.54 -1.95 -1.87
N LEU A 46 6.59 -1.59 -1.14
CA LEU A 46 7.79 -2.42 -1.04
C LEU A 46 7.87 -3.03 0.36
N THR A 47 7.99 -4.35 0.44
CA THR A 47 8.22 -5.05 1.71
C THR A 47 9.11 -6.26 1.54
N GLU A 48 10.06 -6.42 2.45
CA GLU A 48 10.92 -7.60 2.54
C GLU A 48 10.11 -8.81 3.04
N GLU A 49 10.34 -9.99 2.48
CA GLU A 49 9.57 -11.20 2.80
C GLU A 49 9.80 -11.71 4.22
N LYS A 50 10.94 -11.37 4.83
CA LYS A 50 11.26 -11.70 6.21
C LYS A 50 10.50 -10.88 7.26
N THR A 51 9.73 -9.89 6.84
CA THR A 51 8.92 -9.08 7.76
C THR A 51 7.72 -9.86 8.24
N ARG A 52 7.27 -9.61 9.49
CA ARG A 52 6.15 -10.34 10.08
C ARG A 52 4.88 -10.27 9.21
N HIS A 53 4.52 -9.08 8.73
CA HIS A 53 3.33 -8.92 7.87
C HIS A 53 3.48 -9.65 6.53
N ALA A 54 4.66 -9.68 5.92
CA ALA A 54 4.87 -10.43 4.68
C ALA A 54 4.79 -11.94 4.91
N GLN A 55 5.37 -12.44 6.01
CA GLN A 55 5.26 -13.85 6.40
C GLN A 55 3.80 -14.23 6.69
N MET A 56 3.05 -13.36 7.37
CA MET A 56 1.62 -13.58 7.65
C MET A 56 0.76 -13.55 6.39
N SER A 57 1.10 -12.72 5.41
CA SER A 57 0.40 -12.66 4.12
C SER A 57 0.64 -13.89 3.24
N GLY A 58 1.79 -14.56 3.38
CA GLY A 58 2.19 -15.60 2.42
C GLY A 58 2.20 -15.05 0.98
N PRO A 59 1.86 -15.86 -0.05
CA PRO A 59 1.81 -15.37 -1.42
C PRO A 59 0.66 -14.38 -1.68
N GLN A 60 -0.44 -14.52 -0.95
CA GLN A 60 -1.64 -13.70 -1.07
C GLN A 60 -2.50 -13.83 0.19
N ALA A 61 -3.05 -12.71 0.69
CA ALA A 61 -3.96 -12.71 1.83
C ALA A 61 -5.01 -11.60 1.74
N ALA A 62 -6.16 -11.83 2.37
CA ALA A 62 -7.14 -10.76 2.60
C ALA A 62 -6.60 -9.75 3.62
N VAL A 63 -6.81 -8.46 3.34
CA VAL A 63 -6.35 -7.37 4.17
C VAL A 63 -7.43 -6.30 4.36
N ALA A 64 -7.30 -5.56 5.46
CA ALA A 64 -8.01 -4.30 5.66
C ALA A 64 -6.98 -3.20 5.94
N GLY A 65 -7.30 -1.95 5.63
CA GLY A 65 -6.34 -0.88 5.83
C GLY A 65 -6.94 0.52 5.82
N THR A 66 -6.09 1.47 6.13
CA THR A 66 -6.43 2.90 6.17
C THR A 66 -5.32 3.76 5.60
N VAL A 67 -5.71 4.92 5.10
CA VAL A 67 -4.82 6.04 4.81
C VAL A 67 -5.42 7.27 5.46
N ASN A 68 -4.69 7.98 6.30
CA ASN A 68 -5.17 9.20 6.95
C ASN A 68 -4.17 10.35 6.82
N GLY A 69 -4.69 11.56 6.61
CA GLY A 69 -3.90 12.77 6.76
C GLY A 69 -3.56 13.01 8.24
N GLN A 70 -2.48 13.74 8.50
CA GLN A 70 -2.05 14.12 9.84
C GLN A 70 -1.96 15.65 10.03
N PRO A 71 -3.04 16.42 9.75
CA PRO A 71 -3.07 17.85 10.04
C PRO A 71 -3.06 18.09 11.56
N LYS A 72 -2.49 19.22 11.98
CA LYS A 72 -2.50 19.65 13.40
C LYS A 72 -3.93 19.86 13.92
N THR A 73 -4.83 20.37 13.09
CA THR A 73 -6.24 20.60 13.45
C THR A 73 -7.04 19.32 13.29
N VAL A 74 -7.50 18.73 14.40
CA VAL A 74 -8.22 17.45 14.45
C VAL A 74 -9.46 17.43 13.55
N ALA A 75 -10.25 18.50 13.52
CA ALA A 75 -11.45 18.60 12.67
C ALA A 75 -11.17 18.51 11.16
N LEU A 76 -9.91 18.67 10.73
CA LEU A 76 -9.50 18.57 9.34
C LEU A 76 -8.96 17.17 8.97
N ILE A 77 -8.88 16.24 9.92
CA ILE A 77 -8.43 14.88 9.65
C ILE A 77 -9.41 14.23 8.67
N ARG A 78 -8.85 13.70 7.59
CA ARG A 78 -9.56 12.92 6.57
C ARG A 78 -8.84 11.61 6.38
N GLY A 79 -9.59 10.57 6.04
CA GLY A 79 -9.01 9.27 5.74
C GLY A 79 -9.88 8.43 4.82
N VAL A 80 -9.25 7.40 4.29
CA VAL A 80 -9.86 6.34 3.50
C VAL A 80 -9.70 5.05 4.27
N GLN A 81 -10.77 4.25 4.32
CA GLN A 81 -10.74 2.87 4.79
C GLN A 81 -10.92 1.97 3.58
N PHE A 82 -10.25 0.83 3.57
CA PHE A 82 -10.38 -0.15 2.50
C PHE A 82 -10.29 -1.58 3.04
N LYS A 83 -10.82 -2.50 2.24
CA LYS A 83 -10.53 -3.92 2.28
C LYS A 83 -10.05 -4.35 0.90
N GLY A 84 -9.23 -5.38 0.84
CA GLY A 84 -8.70 -5.89 -0.41
C GLY A 84 -7.90 -7.17 -0.18
N GLU A 85 -7.04 -7.45 -1.13
CA GLU A 85 -6.05 -8.52 -1.05
C GLU A 85 -4.67 -7.92 -1.22
N ILE A 86 -3.70 -8.45 -0.50
CA ILE A 86 -2.29 -8.16 -0.70
C ILE A 86 -1.68 -9.35 -1.43
N ARG A 87 -0.92 -9.11 -2.50
CA ARG A 87 -0.18 -10.17 -3.20
C ARG A 87 1.20 -9.71 -3.63
N ARG A 88 2.14 -10.64 -3.71
CA ARG A 88 3.47 -10.35 -4.27
C ARG A 88 3.36 -10.26 -5.79
N LEU A 89 3.95 -9.23 -6.37
CA LEU A 89 4.09 -9.12 -7.83
C LEU A 89 5.34 -9.84 -8.31
N GLU A 90 5.27 -10.43 -9.50
CA GLU A 90 6.38 -11.15 -10.14
C GLU A 90 6.53 -10.76 -11.61
N GLY A 91 7.68 -11.09 -12.20
CA GLY A 91 7.95 -10.84 -13.62
C GLY A 91 7.71 -9.38 -14.06
N GLU A 92 7.11 -9.23 -15.25
CA GLU A 92 6.92 -7.94 -15.91
C GLU A 92 6.03 -6.97 -15.10
N GLU A 93 4.99 -7.47 -14.42
CA GLU A 93 4.14 -6.59 -13.61
C GLU A 93 4.88 -5.99 -12.41
N SER A 94 5.76 -6.77 -11.78
CA SER A 94 6.65 -6.28 -10.72
C SER A 94 7.60 -5.20 -11.25
N ASP A 95 8.20 -5.41 -12.42
CA ASP A 95 9.15 -4.45 -13.00
C ASP A 95 8.49 -3.12 -13.36
N LEU A 96 7.29 -3.17 -13.94
CA LEU A 96 6.51 -1.98 -14.26
C LEU A 96 6.08 -1.21 -13.00
N ALA A 97 5.56 -1.92 -12.00
CA ALA A 97 5.17 -1.34 -10.73
C ALA A 97 6.38 -0.73 -9.99
N ARG A 98 7.51 -1.44 -9.95
CA ARG A 98 8.77 -0.96 -9.37
C ARG A 98 9.27 0.30 -10.06
N LYS A 99 9.24 0.34 -11.39
CA LYS A 99 9.66 1.52 -12.17
C LYS A 99 8.80 2.73 -11.83
N ALA A 100 7.47 2.55 -11.72
CA ALA A 100 6.55 3.61 -11.34
C ALA A 100 6.78 4.05 -9.87
N TYR A 101 6.96 3.11 -8.96
CA TYR A 101 7.25 3.36 -7.55
C TYR A 101 8.55 4.16 -7.37
N ASN A 102 9.64 3.74 -8.03
CA ASN A 102 10.95 4.39 -7.99
C ASN A 102 10.96 5.80 -8.63
N ARG A 103 9.99 6.12 -9.50
CA ARG A 103 9.78 7.48 -9.99
C ARG A 103 9.18 8.38 -8.91
N ARG A 104 8.27 7.86 -8.08
CA ARG A 104 7.70 8.59 -6.93
C ARG A 104 8.69 8.68 -5.77
N PHE A 105 9.45 7.62 -5.51
CA PHE A 105 10.41 7.52 -4.41
C PHE A 105 11.80 7.14 -4.92
N PRO A 106 12.62 8.09 -5.42
CA PRO A 106 13.96 7.78 -5.93
C PRO A 106 14.88 7.08 -4.91
N VAL A 107 14.69 7.36 -3.61
CA VAL A 107 15.41 6.70 -2.51
C VAL A 107 15.18 5.19 -2.46
N ALA A 108 14.08 4.68 -3.02
CA ALA A 108 13.76 3.26 -3.04
C ALA A 108 14.56 2.46 -4.09
N ARG A 109 15.30 3.12 -5.00
CA ARG A 109 16.09 2.44 -6.04
C ARG A 109 17.18 1.53 -5.49
N MET A 110 17.66 1.81 -4.28
CA MET A 110 18.66 1.00 -3.58
C MET A 110 18.06 -0.18 -2.81
N LEU A 111 16.72 -0.30 -2.77
CA LEU A 111 16.04 -1.36 -2.04
C LEU A 111 15.79 -2.57 -2.95
N SER A 112 16.17 -3.76 -2.48
CA SER A 112 15.91 -5.04 -3.13
C SER A 112 14.52 -5.62 -2.82
N ALA A 113 13.81 -5.05 -1.84
CA ALA A 113 12.51 -5.54 -1.38
C ALA A 113 11.54 -5.73 -2.56
N PRO A 114 10.83 -6.87 -2.66
CA PRO A 114 9.83 -7.12 -3.71
C PRO A 114 8.68 -6.11 -3.69
N VAL A 115 8.01 -5.96 -4.83
CA VAL A 115 6.80 -5.14 -4.95
C VAL A 115 5.59 -5.99 -4.61
N TRP A 116 4.69 -5.42 -3.84
CA TRP A 116 3.38 -6.00 -3.52
C TRP A 116 2.29 -5.01 -3.91
N GLU A 117 1.10 -5.50 -4.23
CA GLU A 117 -0.11 -4.69 -4.52
C GLU A 117 -1.30 -5.06 -3.65
#